data_AF-A0A1M6C0G6-F1
#
_entry.id   AF-A0A1M6C0G6-F1
#
_cell.length_a   1.000
_cell.length_b   1.000
_cell.length_c   1.000
_cell.angle_alpha   90.00
_cell.angle_beta   90.00
_cell.angle_gamma   90.00
#
_symmetry.space_group_name_H-M   'P 1'
#
loop_
_entity.id
_entity.type
_entity.pdbx_description
1 polymer ?
#
loop_
_entity_poly.entity_id
_entity_poly.type
_entity_poly.pdbx_seq_one_letter_code
_entity_poly.pdbx_strand_id
1 'polypeptide(L)'
;MADCNEKKEAETPSMIKKAEEYLATKRRVFLWGQVDDESAERIVKQLLYLDSLNNDDIVFFINSPGGVISSGLAIYDCMNAIKSDVVTVCCGQAASMGAVLLTAGAKGKRAAWPNARIMIHQPLIHGEIVAPASDIQIQAEEMLRIRGITGKILAETSGHTMEEIDRDTERDNFMSAEEAKAYGLVDKVESLI
;
A
#
# COMPACT_ATOMS: atom_id res chain seq x y z
N MET A 1 32.20 46.60 -20.02
CA MET A 1 31.61 45.42 -20.67
C MET A 1 30.99 44.58 -19.57
N ALA A 2 29.73 44.22 -19.77
CA ALA A 2 28.95 43.45 -18.81
C ALA A 2 29.58 42.08 -18.55
N ASP A 3 29.39 41.57 -17.33
CA ASP A 3 28.84 40.23 -17.22
C ASP A 3 27.78 40.22 -16.12
N CYS A 4 26.53 40.12 -16.58
CA CYS A 4 25.39 39.64 -15.81
C CYS A 4 25.51 38.11 -15.70
N ASN A 5 24.69 37.53 -14.81
CA ASN A 5 24.49 36.10 -14.56
C ASN A 5 25.53 35.44 -13.64
N GLU A 6 25.16 34.71 -12.59
CA GLU A 6 23.92 33.96 -12.39
C GLU A 6 23.65 33.82 -10.88
N LYS A 7 22.50 34.31 -10.43
CA LYS A 7 21.84 33.72 -9.26
C LYS A 7 21.44 32.30 -9.67
N LYS A 8 21.86 31.28 -8.93
CA LYS A 8 21.16 29.99 -8.88
C LYS A 8 20.77 29.70 -7.44
N GLU A 9 19.46 29.67 -7.26
CA GLU A 9 18.71 29.52 -6.02
C GLU A 9 19.04 28.19 -5.33
N ALA A 10 19.33 28.28 -4.03
CA ALA A 10 19.30 27.17 -3.11
C ALA A 10 18.08 27.33 -2.18
N GLU A 11 16.86 27.21 -2.72
CA GLU A 11 15.61 27.35 -1.94
C GLU A 11 14.78 26.07 -1.80
N THR A 12 15.23 24.94 -2.33
CA THR A 12 14.38 23.74 -2.43
C THR A 12 14.23 22.87 -1.16
N PRO A 13 15.15 22.85 -0.17
CA PRO A 13 14.97 22.04 1.05
C PRO A 13 13.93 22.58 2.07
N SER A 14 13.53 23.86 1.98
CA SER A 14 12.71 24.53 3.01
C SER A 14 11.21 24.26 2.88
N MET A 15 10.69 24.15 1.65
CA MET A 15 9.26 23.98 1.39
C MET A 15 8.78 22.54 1.62
N ILE A 16 9.54 21.55 1.13
CA ILE A 16 9.17 20.13 1.24
C ILE A 16 9.10 19.71 2.70
N LYS A 17 10.13 20.03 3.49
CA LYS A 17 10.15 19.70 4.92
C LYS A 17 8.98 20.32 5.68
N LYS A 18 8.66 21.59 5.42
CA LYS A 18 7.48 22.25 5.99
C LYS A 18 6.18 21.56 5.59
N ALA A 19 6.08 21.10 4.34
CA ALA A 19 4.93 20.35 3.87
C ALA A 19 4.80 19.00 4.57
N GLU A 20 5.89 18.24 4.73
CA GLU A 20 5.90 16.97 5.45
C GLU A 20 5.49 17.13 6.91
N GLU A 21 6.07 18.11 7.61
CA GLU A 21 5.71 18.45 8.99
C GLU A 21 4.22 18.83 9.09
N TYR A 22 3.75 19.69 8.19
CA TYR A 22 2.35 20.10 8.14
C TYR A 22 1.41 18.91 7.89
N LEU A 23 1.71 18.06 6.90
CA LEU A 23 0.89 16.90 6.55
C LEU A 23 0.85 15.87 7.70
N ALA A 24 1.96 15.68 8.42
CA ALA A 24 1.99 14.85 9.61
C ALA A 24 1.05 15.40 10.71
N THR A 25 0.99 16.73 10.91
CA THR A 25 -0.01 17.32 11.84
C THR A 25 -1.46 17.12 11.39
N LYS A 26 -1.67 16.86 10.09
CA LYS A 26 -2.97 16.52 9.50
C LYS A 26 -3.23 15.01 9.48
N ARG A 27 -2.43 14.21 10.19
CA ARG A 27 -2.56 12.75 10.31
C ARG A 27 -2.48 12.06 8.94
N ARG A 28 -1.59 12.55 8.08
CA ARG A 28 -1.38 12.01 6.73
C ARG A 28 -0.09 11.20 6.68
N VAL A 29 -0.21 9.95 6.25
CA VAL A 29 0.89 9.00 6.09
C VAL A 29 1.04 8.68 4.60
N PHE A 30 2.27 8.51 4.14
CA PHE A 30 2.57 8.32 2.71
C PHE A 30 3.43 7.07 2.49
N LEU A 31 3.04 6.28 1.50
CA LEU A 31 3.84 5.22 0.91
C LEU A 31 4.06 5.56 -0.57
N TRP A 32 5.28 5.96 -0.91
CA TRP A 32 5.69 6.27 -2.28
C TRP A 32 6.88 5.39 -2.65
N GLY A 33 6.67 4.41 -3.53
CA GLY A 33 7.68 3.42 -3.89
C GLY A 33 7.41 2.04 -3.29
N GLN A 34 8.46 1.22 -3.23
CA GLN A 34 8.36 -0.19 -2.82
C GLN A 34 7.93 -0.35 -1.36
N VAL A 35 7.29 -1.49 -1.08
CA VAL A 35 7.09 -1.98 0.28
C VAL A 35 8.33 -2.79 0.67
N ASP A 36 9.03 -2.33 1.69
CA ASP A 36 10.25 -2.91 2.24
C ASP A 36 10.32 -2.64 3.74
N ASP A 37 11.38 -3.11 4.41
CA ASP A 37 11.50 -2.96 5.86
C ASP A 37 11.63 -1.48 6.30
N GLU A 38 12.28 -0.64 5.50
CA GLU A 38 12.44 0.80 5.81
C GLU A 38 11.10 1.53 5.74
N SER A 39 10.37 1.35 4.63
CA SER A 39 9.04 1.95 4.46
C SER A 39 8.05 1.40 5.50
N ALA A 40 8.09 0.10 5.80
CA ALA A 40 7.24 -0.51 6.82
C ALA A 40 7.55 0.02 8.23
N GLU A 41 8.82 0.07 8.62
CA GLU A 41 9.22 0.61 9.93
C GLU A 41 8.74 2.07 10.09
N ARG A 42 8.96 2.90 9.06
CA ARG A 42 8.50 4.30 9.06
C ARG A 42 6.99 4.41 9.20
N ILE A 43 6.23 3.65 8.41
CA ILE A 43 4.76 3.71 8.40
C ILE A 43 4.19 3.20 9.72
N VAL A 44 4.65 2.06 10.22
CA VAL A 44 4.21 1.50 11.51
C VAL A 44 4.47 2.48 12.65
N LYS A 45 5.66 3.09 12.71
CA LYS A 45 5.97 4.12 13.71
C LYS A 45 5.04 5.33 13.61
N GLN A 46 4.75 5.80 12.39
CA GLN A 46 3.83 6.92 12.16
C GLN A 46 2.41 6.58 12.60
N LEU A 47 1.89 5.40 12.26
CA LEU A 47 0.55 4.95 12.66
C LEU A 47 0.41 4.89 14.18
N LEU A 48 1.34 4.20 14.86
CA LEU A 48 1.34 4.09 16.32
C LEU A 48 1.47 5.45 17.01
N TYR A 49 2.33 6.34 16.49
CA TYR A 49 2.49 7.69 17.03
C TYR A 49 1.20 8.50 16.88
N LEU A 50 0.60 8.52 15.69
CA LEU A 50 -0.64 9.28 15.44
C LEU A 50 -1.80 8.76 16.29
N ASP A 51 -1.95 7.43 16.41
CA ASP A 51 -2.96 6.81 17.28
C ASP A 51 -2.77 7.16 18.77
N SER A 52 -1.53 7.31 19.22
CA SER A 52 -1.24 7.71 20.60
C SER A 52 -1.63 9.15 20.93
N LEU A 53 -1.73 10.04 19.92
CA LEU A 53 -2.11 11.44 20.13
C LEU A 53 -3.62 11.61 20.28
N ASN A 54 -4.39 10.94 19.41
CA ASN A 54 -5.84 10.80 19.45
C ASN A 54 -6.27 9.69 18.47
N ASN A 55 -7.56 9.34 18.50
CA ASN A 55 -8.10 8.24 17.70
C ASN A 55 -8.91 8.73 16.47
N ASP A 56 -8.68 9.95 16.00
CA ASP A 56 -9.30 10.44 14.77
C ASP A 56 -8.71 9.70 13.55
N ASP A 57 -9.43 9.71 12.43
CA ASP A 57 -9.00 9.06 11.18
C ASP A 57 -7.55 9.42 10.78
N ILE A 58 -6.82 8.43 10.29
CA ILE A 58 -5.49 8.59 9.69
C ILE A 58 -5.63 8.35 8.19
N VAL A 59 -5.17 9.30 7.37
CA VAL A 59 -5.22 9.16 5.91
C VAL A 59 -3.90 8.60 5.39
N PHE A 60 -3.96 7.41 4.82
CA PHE A 60 -2.82 6.70 4.25
C PHE A 60 -2.83 6.75 2.72
N PHE A 61 -1.96 7.57 2.17
CA PHE A 61 -1.78 7.73 0.72
C PHE A 61 -0.79 6.70 0.19
N ILE A 62 -1.20 5.99 -0.86
CA ILE A 62 -0.48 4.85 -1.43
C ILE A 62 -0.20 5.11 -2.92
N ASN A 63 1.08 5.07 -3.27
CA ASN A 63 1.57 4.97 -4.64
C ASN A 63 2.72 3.96 -4.66
N SER A 64 2.39 2.68 -4.80
CA SER A 64 3.33 1.58 -4.61
C SER A 64 3.18 0.48 -5.67
N PRO A 65 4.30 -0.02 -6.23
CA PRO A 65 4.32 -1.24 -7.04
C PRO A 65 4.21 -2.53 -6.19
N GLY A 66 4.09 -2.40 -4.87
CA GLY A 66 4.18 -3.52 -3.92
C GLY A 66 5.61 -3.77 -3.46
N GLY A 67 5.89 -4.98 -2.98
CA GLY A 67 7.21 -5.35 -2.48
C GLY A 67 7.16 -6.52 -1.51
N VAL A 68 7.98 -6.46 -0.46
CA VAL A 68 8.17 -7.53 0.53
C VAL A 68 6.87 -7.79 1.29
N ILE A 69 6.40 -9.04 1.25
CA ILE A 69 5.09 -9.43 1.80
C ILE A 69 5.07 -9.30 3.33
N SER A 70 6.12 -9.76 4.02
CA SER A 70 6.20 -9.64 5.48
C SER A 70 6.18 -8.19 5.95
N SER A 71 6.89 -7.29 5.26
CA SER A 71 6.90 -5.85 5.59
C SER A 71 5.53 -5.22 5.35
N GLY A 72 4.83 -5.62 4.27
CA GLY A 72 3.45 -5.20 4.02
C GLY A 72 2.47 -5.75 5.06
N LEU A 73 2.61 -7.00 5.49
CA LEU A 73 1.76 -7.58 6.54
C LEU A 73 2.00 -6.90 7.91
N ALA A 74 3.21 -6.44 8.20
CA ALA A 74 3.47 -5.65 9.41
C ALA A 74 2.71 -4.32 9.42
N ILE A 75 2.63 -3.62 8.27
CA ILE A 75 1.80 -2.43 8.13
C ILE A 75 0.32 -2.80 8.25
N TYR A 76 -0.14 -3.85 7.55
CA TYR A 76 -1.52 -4.33 7.56
C TYR A 76 -2.01 -4.63 8.99
N ASP A 77 -1.24 -5.40 9.75
CA ASP A 77 -1.60 -5.77 11.12
C ASP A 77 -1.58 -4.54 12.04
N CYS A 78 -0.64 -3.62 11.85
CA CYS A 78 -0.64 -2.35 12.59
C CYS A 78 -1.90 -1.53 12.30
N MET A 79 -2.33 -1.42 11.04
CA MET A 79 -3.57 -0.70 10.67
C MET A 79 -4.80 -1.29 11.35
N ASN A 80 -4.85 -2.62 11.53
CA ASN A 80 -5.96 -3.30 12.21
C ASN A 80 -5.86 -3.28 13.75
N ALA A 81 -4.66 -3.08 14.31
CA ALA A 81 -4.43 -3.09 15.75
C ALA A 81 -4.66 -1.73 16.43
N ILE A 82 -4.51 -0.63 15.69
CA ILE A 82 -4.72 0.73 16.22
C ILE A 82 -6.20 1.06 16.39
N LYS A 83 -6.52 2.09 17.19
CA LYS A 83 -7.92 2.49 17.45
C LYS A 83 -8.47 3.42 16.38
N SER A 84 -7.60 4.21 15.76
CA SER A 84 -7.94 5.12 14.67
C SER A 84 -8.35 4.34 13.43
N ASP A 85 -9.45 4.73 12.79
CA ASP A 85 -9.75 4.21 11.45
C ASP A 85 -8.67 4.70 10.46
N VAL A 86 -8.25 3.80 9.56
CA VAL A 86 -7.34 4.19 8.47
C VAL A 86 -8.14 4.40 7.18
N VAL A 87 -8.06 5.60 6.64
CA VAL A 87 -8.59 5.96 5.31
C VAL A 87 -7.49 5.68 4.29
N THR A 88 -7.71 4.81 3.32
CA THR A 88 -6.69 4.49 2.31
C THR A 88 -6.98 5.18 0.99
N VAL A 89 -5.93 5.68 0.33
CA VAL A 89 -6.04 6.43 -0.92
C VAL A 89 -5.03 5.94 -1.93
N CYS A 90 -5.48 5.37 -3.05
CA CYS A 90 -4.61 5.09 -4.18
C CYS A 90 -4.43 6.35 -5.05
N CYS A 91 -3.21 6.91 -5.08
CA CYS A 91 -2.94 8.15 -5.82
C CYS A 91 -2.51 7.91 -7.27
N GLY A 92 -1.85 6.80 -7.55
CA GLY A 92 -1.29 6.50 -8.88
C GLY A 92 -1.32 5.00 -9.16
N GLN A 93 -0.66 4.22 -8.33
CA GLN A 93 -0.85 2.77 -8.34
C GLN A 93 -0.87 2.15 -6.95
N ALA A 94 -1.63 1.08 -6.81
CA ALA A 94 -1.57 0.15 -5.70
C ALA A 94 -1.50 -1.26 -6.30
N ALA A 95 -0.29 -1.80 -6.43
CA ALA A 95 -0.05 -3.10 -7.05
C ALA A 95 0.48 -4.09 -6.01
N SER A 96 0.15 -5.38 -6.16
CA SER A 96 0.67 -6.45 -5.29
C SER A 96 0.39 -6.10 -3.81
N MET A 97 1.40 -6.08 -2.94
CA MET A 97 1.24 -5.65 -1.54
C MET A 97 0.70 -4.23 -1.37
N GLY A 98 0.90 -3.33 -2.34
CA GLY A 98 0.25 -2.02 -2.35
C GLY A 98 -1.28 -2.13 -2.47
N ALA A 99 -1.79 -3.08 -3.25
CA ALA A 99 -3.22 -3.36 -3.37
C ALA A 99 -3.79 -3.95 -2.07
N VAL A 100 -3.06 -4.88 -1.44
CA VAL A 100 -3.45 -5.45 -0.13
C VAL A 100 -3.53 -4.34 0.94
N LEU A 101 -2.55 -3.44 0.98
CA LEU A 101 -2.58 -2.31 1.91
C LEU A 101 -3.72 -1.32 1.61
N LEU A 102 -4.04 -1.10 0.34
CA LEU A 102 -5.21 -0.30 -0.05
C LEU A 102 -6.50 -0.91 0.51
N THR A 103 -6.65 -2.24 0.45
CA THR A 103 -7.83 -2.94 0.97
C THR A 103 -7.95 -2.90 2.50
N ALA A 104 -6.85 -2.66 3.22
CA ALA A 104 -6.82 -2.62 4.67
C ALA A 104 -7.45 -1.36 5.29
N GLY A 105 -7.84 -0.38 4.47
CA GLY A 105 -8.59 0.78 4.95
C GLY A 105 -9.97 0.39 5.49
N ALA A 106 -10.46 1.16 6.46
CA ALA A 106 -11.76 0.90 7.07
C ALA A 106 -12.89 0.91 6.01
N LYS A 107 -13.88 0.02 6.18
CA LYS A 107 -14.98 -0.15 5.22
C LYS A 107 -15.72 1.17 4.97
N GLY A 108 -15.88 1.56 3.71
CA GLY A 108 -16.48 2.84 3.30
C GLY A 108 -15.47 4.01 3.22
N LYS A 109 -14.22 3.79 3.62
CA LYS A 109 -13.13 4.79 3.68
C LYS A 109 -11.94 4.43 2.77
N ARG A 110 -12.14 3.58 1.77
CA ARG A 110 -11.11 3.23 0.76
C ARG A 110 -11.38 3.97 -0.53
N ALA A 111 -10.43 4.75 -1.02
CA ALA A 111 -10.59 5.57 -2.21
C ALA A 111 -9.46 5.36 -3.22
N ALA A 112 -9.75 5.64 -4.49
CA ALA A 112 -8.76 5.76 -5.55
C ALA A 112 -8.96 7.06 -6.32
N TRP A 113 -7.87 7.69 -6.72
CA TRP A 113 -7.94 8.80 -7.67
C TRP A 113 -8.38 8.31 -9.05
N PRO A 114 -9.03 9.15 -9.87
CA PRO A 114 -9.64 8.71 -11.14
C PRO A 114 -8.69 8.02 -12.12
N ASN A 115 -7.42 8.42 -12.16
CA ASN A 115 -6.40 7.86 -13.05
C ASN A 115 -5.52 6.81 -12.36
N ALA A 116 -5.84 6.43 -11.13
CA ALA A 116 -5.12 5.40 -10.43
C ALA A 116 -5.41 4.02 -11.03
N ARG A 117 -4.45 3.11 -10.89
CA ARG A 117 -4.61 1.70 -11.24
C ARG A 117 -4.35 0.80 -10.04
N ILE A 118 -5.13 -0.25 -9.92
CA ILE A 118 -4.95 -1.29 -8.91
C ILE A 118 -4.50 -2.55 -9.65
N MET A 119 -3.57 -3.30 -9.09
CA MET A 119 -3.17 -4.58 -9.64
C MET A 119 -3.06 -5.63 -8.53
N ILE A 120 -3.73 -6.76 -8.73
CA ILE A 120 -3.61 -7.94 -7.88
C ILE A 120 -2.96 -9.07 -8.66
N HIS A 121 -2.14 -9.86 -7.98
CA HIS A 121 -1.48 -11.05 -8.48
C HIS A 121 -1.08 -11.93 -7.29
N GLN A 122 -0.79 -13.20 -7.55
CA GLN A 122 -0.30 -14.11 -6.53
C GLN A 122 1.11 -13.72 -6.05
N PRO A 123 1.49 -14.10 -4.81
CA PRO A 123 2.87 -14.00 -4.35
C PRO A 123 3.85 -14.69 -5.32
N LEU A 124 5.02 -14.07 -5.52
CA LEU A 124 6.06 -14.59 -6.41
C LEU A 124 7.39 -14.68 -5.67
N ILE A 125 8.11 -15.77 -5.92
CA ILE A 125 9.54 -15.85 -5.65
C ILE A 125 10.25 -15.11 -6.78
N HIS A 126 10.95 -14.02 -6.46
CA HIS A 126 11.80 -13.33 -7.42
C HIS A 126 13.19 -13.98 -7.44
N GLY A 127 13.70 -14.28 -8.63
CA GLY A 127 15.03 -14.89 -8.83
C GLY A 127 15.01 -16.41 -8.86
N GLU A 128 16.17 -17.02 -8.64
CA GLU A 128 16.36 -18.48 -8.68
C GLU A 128 16.55 -19.03 -7.26
N ILE A 129 15.88 -20.16 -6.96
CA ILE A 129 16.16 -20.94 -5.76
C ILE A 129 16.96 -22.17 -6.17
N VAL A 130 18.17 -22.30 -5.64
CA VAL A 130 19.01 -23.49 -5.75
C VAL A 130 19.18 -24.07 -4.34
N ALA A 131 18.50 -25.18 -4.06
CA ALA A 131 18.49 -25.80 -2.73
C ALA A 131 18.18 -27.31 -2.82
N PRO A 132 18.44 -28.10 -1.76
CA PRO A 132 17.95 -29.49 -1.66
C PRO A 132 16.43 -29.59 -1.83
N ALA A 133 15.95 -30.77 -2.25
CA ALA A 133 14.52 -31.01 -2.50
C ALA A 133 13.63 -30.71 -1.26
N SER A 134 14.12 -31.05 -0.06
CA SER A 134 13.42 -30.76 1.21
C SER A 134 13.22 -29.26 1.42
N ASP A 135 14.22 -28.45 1.08
CA ASP A 135 14.21 -27.01 1.32
C ASP A 135 13.32 -26.32 0.28
N ILE A 136 13.34 -26.79 -0.97
CA ILE A 136 12.40 -26.35 -2.02
C ILE A 136 10.95 -26.65 -1.59
N GLN A 137 10.68 -27.83 -1.04
CA GLN A 137 9.36 -28.18 -0.53
C GLN A 137 8.90 -27.21 0.57
N ILE A 138 9.76 -26.92 1.55
CA ILE A 138 9.44 -25.97 2.62
C ILE A 138 9.10 -24.58 2.06
N GLN A 139 9.88 -24.08 1.10
CA GLN A 139 9.62 -22.78 0.48
C GLN A 139 8.31 -22.76 -0.32
N ALA A 140 7.99 -23.85 -1.02
CA ALA A 140 6.74 -23.98 -1.75
C ALA A 140 5.51 -23.99 -0.80
N GLU A 141 5.59 -24.74 0.30
CA GLU A 141 4.54 -24.80 1.32
C GLU A 141 4.31 -23.41 1.98
N GLU A 142 5.39 -22.70 2.29
CA GLU A 142 5.30 -21.34 2.84
C GLU A 142 4.70 -20.35 1.82
N MET A 143 5.08 -20.45 0.55
CA MET A 143 4.52 -19.60 -0.50
C MET A 143 3.01 -19.83 -0.68
N LEU A 144 2.56 -21.09 -0.61
CA LEU A 144 1.13 -21.43 -0.64
C LEU A 144 0.40 -20.88 0.60
N ARG A 145 1.02 -20.93 1.78
CA ARG A 145 0.47 -20.33 3.00
C ARG A 145 0.30 -18.82 2.85
N ILE A 146 1.32 -18.14 2.33
CA ILE A 146 1.30 -16.69 2.09
C ILE A 146 0.21 -16.33 1.06
N ARG A 147 0.10 -17.10 -0.04
CA ARG A 147 -0.98 -16.95 -1.03
C ARG A 147 -2.35 -17.05 -0.37
N GLY A 148 -2.54 -18.00 0.54
CA GLY A 148 -3.79 -18.14 1.31
C GLY A 148 -4.09 -16.92 2.19
N ILE A 149 -3.07 -16.33 2.84
CA ILE A 149 -3.24 -15.13 3.67
C ILE A 149 -3.68 -13.93 2.83
N THR A 150 -2.91 -13.59 1.79
CA THR A 150 -3.22 -12.42 0.96
C THR A 150 -4.53 -12.59 0.20
N GLY A 151 -4.80 -13.81 -0.29
CA GLY A 151 -6.06 -14.15 -0.92
C GLY A 151 -7.25 -13.96 0.02
N LYS A 152 -7.14 -14.39 1.28
CA LYS A 152 -8.19 -14.20 2.29
C LYS A 152 -8.48 -12.73 2.57
N ILE A 153 -7.45 -11.90 2.70
CA ILE A 153 -7.61 -10.45 2.89
C ILE A 153 -8.39 -9.84 1.72
N LEU A 154 -8.01 -10.18 0.49
CA LEU A 154 -8.69 -9.70 -0.71
C LEU A 154 -10.13 -10.20 -0.79
N ALA A 155 -10.39 -11.47 -0.48
CA ALA A 155 -11.73 -12.07 -0.47
C ALA A 155 -12.66 -11.39 0.54
N GLU A 156 -12.22 -11.24 1.80
CA GLU A 156 -12.99 -10.60 2.86
C GLU A 156 -13.37 -9.15 2.52
N THR A 157 -12.44 -8.44 1.86
CA THR A 157 -12.62 -7.03 1.53
C THR A 157 -13.51 -6.83 0.30
N SER A 158 -13.26 -7.61 -0.77
CA SER A 158 -13.97 -7.49 -2.04
C SER A 158 -15.36 -8.11 -2.03
N GLY A 159 -15.59 -9.09 -1.14
CA GLY A 159 -16.80 -9.91 -1.11
C GLY A 159 -16.79 -11.08 -2.10
N HIS A 160 -15.67 -11.30 -2.81
CA HIS A 160 -15.46 -12.48 -3.65
C HIS A 160 -15.09 -13.71 -2.83
N THR A 161 -15.36 -14.88 -3.39
CA THR A 161 -14.92 -16.17 -2.82
C THR A 161 -13.41 -16.35 -2.97
N MET A 162 -12.82 -17.23 -2.17
CA MET A 162 -11.38 -17.56 -2.30
C MET A 162 -11.06 -18.12 -3.69
N GLU A 163 -11.96 -18.92 -4.25
CA GLU A 163 -11.80 -19.51 -5.59
C GLU A 163 -11.78 -18.45 -6.70
N GLU A 164 -12.60 -17.40 -6.57
CA GLU A 164 -12.57 -16.26 -7.49
C GLU A 164 -11.28 -15.46 -7.35
N ILE A 165 -10.86 -15.16 -6.11
CA ILE A 165 -9.58 -14.48 -5.87
C ILE A 165 -8.40 -15.28 -6.41
N ASP A 166 -8.37 -16.59 -6.19
CA ASP A 166 -7.30 -17.46 -6.70
C ASP A 166 -7.22 -17.44 -8.22
N ARG A 167 -8.36 -17.49 -8.91
CA ARG A 167 -8.43 -17.37 -10.37
C ARG A 167 -7.96 -15.99 -10.83
N ASP A 168 -8.43 -14.93 -10.17
CA ASP A 168 -8.24 -13.55 -10.60
C ASP A 168 -6.85 -13.00 -10.20
N THR A 169 -6.09 -13.72 -9.38
CA THR A 169 -4.70 -13.43 -9.02
C THR A 169 -3.68 -14.37 -9.66
N GLU A 170 -4.12 -15.42 -10.36
CA GLU A 170 -3.22 -16.39 -11.01
C GLU A 170 -2.29 -15.73 -12.05
N ARG A 171 -2.74 -14.62 -12.64
CA ARG A 171 -1.98 -13.71 -13.49
C ARG A 171 -2.17 -12.28 -13.02
N ASP A 172 -1.28 -11.39 -13.45
CA ASP A 172 -1.42 -9.96 -13.23
C ASP A 172 -2.79 -9.48 -13.72
N ASN A 173 -3.59 -8.97 -12.79
CA ASN A 173 -4.92 -8.45 -13.06
C ASN A 173 -4.95 -6.96 -12.74
N PHE A 174 -4.88 -6.15 -13.80
CA PHE A 174 -4.90 -4.69 -13.72
C PHE A 174 -6.32 -4.17 -13.84
N MET A 175 -6.67 -3.23 -12.96
CA MET A 175 -7.95 -2.56 -12.90
C MET A 175 -7.73 -1.05 -12.88
N SER A 176 -8.55 -0.32 -13.63
CA SER A 176 -8.78 1.11 -13.42
C SER A 176 -9.42 1.37 -12.05
N ALA A 177 -9.45 2.63 -11.61
CA ALA A 177 -10.11 3.02 -10.36
C ALA A 177 -11.59 2.58 -10.30
N GLU A 178 -12.33 2.71 -11.41
CA GLU A 178 -13.74 2.30 -11.48
C GLU A 178 -13.92 0.78 -11.48
N GLU A 179 -13.05 0.04 -12.19
CA GLU A 179 -13.05 -1.43 -12.15
C GLU A 179 -12.71 -1.94 -10.75
N ALA A 180 -11.73 -1.33 -10.07
CA ALA A 180 -11.36 -1.69 -8.70
C ALA A 180 -12.48 -1.40 -7.70
N LYS A 181 -13.27 -0.34 -7.93
CA LYS A 181 -14.48 -0.06 -7.15
C LYS A 181 -15.57 -1.09 -7.41
N ALA A 182 -15.82 -1.44 -8.67
CA ALA A 182 -16.79 -2.48 -9.04
C ALA A 182 -16.41 -3.85 -8.49
N TYR A 183 -15.11 -4.16 -8.44
CA TYR A 183 -14.54 -5.37 -7.84
C TYR A 183 -14.58 -5.35 -6.30
N GLY A 184 -14.81 -4.18 -5.67
CA GLY A 184 -14.89 -4.04 -4.22
C GLY A 184 -13.53 -3.84 -3.51
N LEU A 185 -12.45 -3.55 -4.24
CA LEU A 185 -11.13 -3.24 -3.66
C LEU A 185 -11.08 -1.82 -3.06
N VAL A 186 -11.87 -0.90 -3.60
CA VAL A 186 -12.10 0.45 -3.06
C VAL A 186 -13.59 0.76 -2.99
N ASP A 187 -13.96 1.72 -2.15
CA ASP A 187 -15.34 2.16 -1.98
C ASP A 187 -15.70 3.33 -2.92
N LYS A 188 -14.72 4.18 -3.24
CA LYS A 188 -14.93 5.47 -3.93
C LYS A 188 -13.84 5.78 -4.97
N VAL A 189 -14.23 6.54 -5.98
CA VAL A 189 -13.32 7.15 -6.95
C VAL A 189 -13.46 8.66 -6.85
N GLU A 190 -12.47 9.33 -6.26
CA GLU A 190 -12.50 10.78 -6.01
C GLU A 190 -11.08 11.34 -5.81
N SER A 191 -10.88 12.63 -6.11
CA SER A 191 -9.56 13.28 -6.02
C SER A 191 -9.34 14.08 -4.72
N LEU A 192 -10.39 14.34 -3.94
CA LEU A 192 -10.34 15.20 -2.76
C LEU A 192 -10.68 14.40 -1.50
N ILE A 193 -9.73 14.34 -0.57
CA ILE A 193 -9.78 13.56 0.67
C ILE A 193 -9.15 14.37 1.82
#